data_AF-A0A4S4K121-F1
#
_entry.id   AF-A0A4S4K121-F1
#
_cell.length_a   1.000
_cell.length_b   1.000
_cell.length_c   1.000
_cell.angle_alpha   90.00
_cell.angle_beta   90.00
_cell.angle_gamma   90.00
#
_symmetry.space_group_name_H-M   'P 1'
#
loop_
_entity.id
_entity.type
_entity.pdbx_description
1 polymer ?
#
loop_
_entity_poly.entity_id
_entity_poly.type
_entity_poly.pdbx_seq_one_letter_code
_entity_poly.pdbx_strand_id
1 'polypeptide(L)' 'MKVNQLKATILGYQSSIKELENLIEQIQRECDHHYSGDTYMVQCDKCEKVKILYY' A
#
# COMPACT_ATOMS: atom_id res chain seq x y z
N MET A 1 -7.78 -32.61 -4.16
CA MET A 1 -6.48 -32.43 -3.46
C MET A 1 -5.70 -31.20 -3.94
N LYS A 2 -5.45 -30.97 -5.24
CA LYS A 2 -4.75 -29.75 -5.73
C LYS A 2 -5.51 -28.43 -5.49
N VAL A 3 -6.83 -28.42 -5.66
CA VAL A 3 -7.65 -27.21 -5.47
C VAL A 3 -7.60 -26.70 -4.02
N ASN A 4 -7.57 -27.60 -3.03
CA ASN A 4 -7.50 -27.19 -1.63
C ASN A 4 -6.14 -26.60 -1.25
N GLN A 5 -5.05 -27.13 -1.84
CA GLN A 5 -3.71 -26.55 -1.67
C GLN A 5 -3.63 -25.15 -2.28
N LEU A 6 -4.18 -24.96 -3.49
CA LEU A 6 -4.25 -23.64 -4.12
C LEU A 6 -5.05 -22.64 -3.27
N LYS A 7 -6.18 -23.05 -2.69
CA LYS A 7 -6.96 -22.22 -1.77
C LYS A 7 -6.16 -21.80 -0.54
N ALA A 8 -5.43 -22.73 0.08
CA ALA A 8 -4.58 -22.44 1.24
C ALA A 8 -3.46 -21.46 0.86
N THR A 9 -2.84 -21.63 -0.31
CA THR A 9 -1.81 -20.70 -0.82
C THR A 9 -2.38 -19.31 -1.06
N ILE A 10 -3.57 -19.18 -1.66
CA ILE A 10 -4.25 -17.89 -1.85
C ILE A 10 -4.49 -17.21 -0.51
N LEU A 11 -4.99 -17.93 0.50
CA LEU A 11 -5.20 -17.38 1.84
C LEU A 11 -3.90 -16.91 2.50
N GLY A 12 -2.80 -17.66 2.32
CA GLY A 12 -1.48 -17.26 2.81
C GLY A 12 -0.98 -15.96 2.17
N TYR A 13 -1.12 -15.84 0.84
CA TYR A 13 -0.77 -14.59 0.15
C TYR A 13 -1.66 -13.42 0.58
N GLN A 14 -2.96 -13.64 0.76
CA GLN A 14 -3.87 -12.60 1.26
C GLN A 14 -3.49 -12.11 2.67
N SER A 15 -3.09 -13.03 3.57
CA SER A 15 -2.61 -12.64 4.90
C SER A 15 -1.32 -11.81 4.82
N SER A 16 -0.39 -12.23 3.97
CA SER A 16 0.89 -11.53 3.76
C SER A 16 0.67 -10.14 3.17
N ILE A 17 -0.24 -10.00 2.21
CA ILE A 17 -0.62 -8.70 1.64
C ILE A 17 -1.17 -7.80 2.73
N LYS A 18 -2.08 -8.30 3.57
CA LYS A 18 -2.67 -7.51 4.66
C LYS A 18 -1.64 -7.03 5.68
N GLU A 19 -0.65 -7.87 6.00
CA GLU A 19 0.46 -7.47 6.87
C GLU A 19 1.30 -6.36 6.26
N LEU A 20 1.64 -6.48 4.97
CA LEU A 20 2.38 -5.45 4.24
C LEU A 20 1.61 -4.14 4.13
N GLU A 21 0.30 -4.19 3.89
CA GLU A 21 -0.58 -3.01 3.88
C GLU A 21 -0.56 -2.28 5.23
N ASN A 22 -0.66 -3.02 6.34
CA ASN A 22 -0.58 -2.42 7.69
C ASN A 22 0.80 -1.76 7.95
N LEU A 23 1.88 -2.37 7.50
CA LEU A 23 3.23 -1.80 7.62
C LEU A 23 3.37 -0.52 6.79
N ILE A 24 2.86 -0.53 5.56
CA ILE A 24 2.82 0.67 4.71
C ILE A 24 2.01 1.77 5.40
N GLU A 25 0.84 1.45 5.95
CA GLU A 25 0.04 2.43 6.70
C GLU A 25 0.81 3.03 7.87
N GLN A 26 1.52 2.20 8.64
CA GLN A 26 2.31 2.66 9.77
C GLN A 26 3.43 3.61 9.30
N ILE A 27 4.21 3.20 8.30
CA ILE A 27 5.27 4.03 7.71
C ILE A 27 4.69 5.35 7.22
N GLN A 28 3.54 5.31 6.54
CA GLN A 28 2.90 6.51 6.03
C GLN A 28 2.35 7.42 7.14
N ARG A 29 1.89 6.88 8.27
CA ARG A 29 1.43 7.69 9.42
C ARG A 29 2.59 8.38 10.13
N GLU A 30 3.72 7.70 10.25
CA GLU A 30 4.93 8.22 10.90
C GLU A 30 5.79 9.09 9.97
N CYS A 31 5.53 9.04 8.66
CA CYS A 31 6.24 9.84 7.68
C CYS A 31 5.90 11.32 7.83
N ASP A 32 6.93 12.13 8.05
CA ASP A 32 6.87 13.58 7.84
C ASP A 32 6.78 13.87 6.33
N HIS A 33 5.55 13.94 5.83
CA HIS A 33 5.29 13.94 4.40
C HIS A 33 5.76 15.21 3.70
N HIS A 34 6.62 15.04 2.70
CA HIS A 34 6.91 16.06 1.71
C HIS A 34 6.35 15.60 0.37
N TYR A 35 5.32 16.29 -0.11
CA TYR A 35 4.62 15.94 -1.34
C TYR A 35 5.14 16.79 -2.50
N SER A 36 5.49 16.13 -3.61
CA SER A 36 5.87 16.75 -4.87
C SER A 36 5.02 16.16 -6.01
N GLY A 37 4.75 16.93 -7.05
CA GLY A 37 3.95 16.47 -8.19
C GLY A 37 3.34 17.59 -9.00
N ASP A 38 2.33 17.24 -9.78
CA ASP A 38 1.62 18.15 -10.66
C ASP A 38 0.24 18.55 -10.11
N THR A 39 -0.50 19.32 -10.91
CA THR A 39 -1.82 19.85 -10.55
C THR A 39 -2.87 18.74 -10.31
N TYR A 40 -2.66 17.52 -10.78
CA TYR A 40 -3.61 16.42 -10.68
C TYR A 40 -3.22 15.42 -9.58
N MET A 41 -1.92 15.24 -9.35
CA MET A 41 -1.41 14.25 -8.42
C MET A 41 -0.12 14.72 -7.75
N VAL A 42 -0.07 14.54 -6.43
CA VAL A 42 1.17 14.70 -5.65
C VAL A 42 1.53 13.40 -4.94
N GLN A 43 2.81 13.08 -4.90
CA GLN A 43 3.36 11.88 -4.28
C GLN A 43 4.36 12.28 -3.19
N CYS A 44 4.37 11.54 -2.08
CA CYS A 44 5.35 11.75 -1.04
C CYS A 44 6.73 11.23 -1.50
N ASP A 45 7.76 12.06 -1.46
CA ASP A 45 9.11 11.69 -1.93
C ASP A 45 9.78 10.62 -1.04
N LYS A 46 9.27 10.44 0.19
CA LYS A 46 9.84 9.54 1.20
C LYS A 46 9.15 8.17 1.27
N CYS A 47 7.82 8.16 1.20
CA CYS A 47 7.00 6.96 1.43
C CYS A 47 6.05 6.64 0.27
N GLU A 48 6.20 7.36 -0.85
CA GLU A 48 5.48 7.14 -2.10
C GLU A 48 3.95 7.22 -1.99
N LYS A 49 3.44 7.77 -0.89
CA LYS A 49 2.01 7.99 -0.70
C LYS A 49 1.50 8.97 -1.76
N VAL A 50 0.55 8.52 -2.56
CA VAL A 50 -0.10 9.34 -3.58
C VAL A 50 -1.34 10.04 -3.01
N LYS A 51 -1.50 11.31 -3.35
CA LYS A 51 -2.73 12.09 -3.15
C LYS A 51 -3.20 12.62 -4.50
N ILE A 52 -4.42 12.27 -4.87
CA ILE A 52 -5.09 12.80 -6.06
C ILE A 52 -5.79 14.11 -5.64
N LEU A 53 -5.52 15.18 -6.38
CA LEU A 53 -6.13 16.49 -6.16
C LEU A 53 -7.30 16.63 -7.13
N TYR A 54 -8.51 16.24 -6.70
CA TYR A 54 -9.72 16.51 -7.48
C TYR A 54 -10.03 18.00 -7.38
N TYR A 55 -9.91 18.71 -8.50
CA TYR A 55 -10.39 20.07 -8.69
C TYR A 55 -11.89 20.08 -9.01
#